data_AF-A0A7X9AEZ1-F1
#
_entry.id   AF-A0A7X9AEZ1-F1
#
_cell.length_a   1.000
_cell.length_b   1.000
_cell.length_c   1.000
_cell.angle_alpha   90.00
_cell.angle_beta   90.00
_cell.angle_gamma   90.00
#
_symmetry.space_group_name_H-M   'P 1'
#
loop_
_entity.id
_entity.type
_entity.pdbx_description
1 polymer ?
#
loop_
_entity_poly.entity_id
_entity_poly.type
_entity_poly.pdbx_seq_one_letter_code
_entity_poly.pdbx_strand_id
1 'polypeptide(L)'
;MLKLRVRGTLLAFLTAILLLGAAAGVRAEKPGEVESLLQCVKVERSSAGEETFSEAREAFPGDLLEYRLAFTNRTSAAVKGLLATIPIPPGT
;
A
#
# COMPACT_ATOMS: atom_id res chain seq x y z
N MET A 1 -46.09 35.42 -2.86
CA MET A 1 -45.82 34.01 -3.23
C MET A 1 -44.59 33.84 -4.14
N LEU A 2 -43.58 34.73 -4.08
CA LEU A 2 -42.40 34.73 -4.98
C LEU A 2 -41.08 34.29 -4.29
N LYS A 3 -41.10 33.91 -3.01
CA LYS A 3 -39.88 33.54 -2.25
C LYS A 3 -39.57 32.04 -2.25
N LEU A 4 -40.51 31.18 -2.67
CA LEU A 4 -40.36 29.72 -2.61
C LEU A 4 -39.67 29.15 -3.87
N ARG A 5 -39.88 29.77 -5.03
CA ARG A 5 -39.37 29.30 -6.34
C ARG A 5 -37.86 29.50 -6.52
N VAL A 6 -37.30 30.56 -5.91
CA VAL A 6 -35.87 30.89 -5.93
C VAL A 6 -35.04 29.96 -5.02
N ARG A 7 -35.64 29.48 -3.93
CA ARG A 7 -34.97 28.56 -2.99
C ARG A 7 -34.84 27.14 -3.55
N GLY A 8 -35.84 26.69 -4.31
CA GLY A 8 -35.80 25.39 -5.00
C GLY A 8 -34.77 25.35 -6.13
N THR A 9 -34.63 26.44 -6.89
CA THR A 9 -33.61 26.53 -7.96
C THR A 9 -32.20 26.68 -7.42
N LEU A 10 -31.99 27.41 -6.32
CA LEU A 10 -30.68 27.53 -5.67
C LEU A 10 -30.22 26.20 -5.06
N LEU A 11 -31.13 25.45 -4.43
CA LEU A 11 -30.83 24.12 -3.88
C LEU A 11 -30.50 23.13 -5.00
N ALA A 12 -31.26 23.12 -6.09
CA ALA A 12 -30.99 22.28 -7.27
C ALA A 12 -29.65 22.61 -7.96
N PHE A 13 -29.24 23.88 -7.95
CA PHE A 13 -27.94 24.30 -8.48
C PHE A 13 -26.78 23.82 -7.61
N LEU A 14 -26.94 23.84 -6.28
CA LEU A 14 -25.94 23.30 -5.35
C LEU A 14 -25.79 21.77 -5.46
N THR A 15 -26.88 21.02 -5.66
CA THR A 15 -26.79 19.56 -5.85
C THR A 15 -26.12 19.19 -7.17
N ALA A 16 -26.32 19.98 -8.23
CA ALA A 16 -25.66 19.75 -9.52
C ALA A 16 -24.14 19.98 -9.45
N ILE A 17 -23.68 20.95 -8.64
CA ILE A 17 -22.25 21.22 -8.44
C ILE A 17 -21.58 20.09 -7.61
N LEU A 18 -22.27 19.53 -6.61
CA LEU A 18 -21.76 18.40 -5.83
C LEU A 18 -21.58 17.12 -6.67
N LEU A 19 -22.45 16.89 -7.67
CA LEU A 19 -22.35 15.74 -8.57
C LEU A 19 -21.20 15.86 -9.59
N LEU A 20 -20.78 17.08 -9.94
CA LEU A 20 -19.64 17.30 -10.86
C LEU A 20 -18.27 17.20 -10.18
N GLY A 21 -18.18 17.34 -8.85
CA GLY A 21 -16.92 17.35 -8.11
C GLY A 21 -16.32 15.97 -7.82
N ALA A 22 -17.06 14.88 -8.04
CA ALA A 22 -16.63 13.52 -7.69
C ALA A 22 -15.70 12.84 -8.73
N ALA A 23 -15.43 13.50 -9.86
CA ALA A 23 -14.58 12.97 -10.93
C ALA A 23 -13.14 13.54 -10.89
N ALA A 24 -12.64 13.95 -9.72
CA ALA A 24 -11.21 14.13 -9.53
C ALA A 24 -10.54 12.75 -9.67
N GLY A 25 -10.13 12.43 -10.90
CA GLY A 25 -9.59 11.14 -11.26
C GLY A 25 -8.45 10.73 -10.33
N VAL A 26 -8.67 9.67 -9.57
CA VAL A 26 -7.59 8.91 -8.96
C VAL A 26 -6.76 8.36 -10.11
N ARG A 27 -5.64 9.02 -10.43
CA ARG A 27 -4.68 8.46 -11.37
C ARG A 27 -4.04 7.27 -10.68
N ALA A 28 -4.42 6.07 -11.11
CA ALA A 28 -3.69 4.86 -10.72
C ALA A 28 -2.25 5.05 -11.20
N GLU A 29 -1.32 5.11 -10.25
CA GLU A 29 0.10 5.16 -10.55
C GLU A 29 0.45 3.88 -11.32
N LYS A 30 1.04 4.04 -12.50
CA LYS A 30 1.49 2.90 -13.29
C LYS A 30 2.54 2.16 -12.46
N PRO A 31 2.41 0.83 -12.24
CA PRO A 31 3.41 0.08 -11.51
C PRO A 31 4.79 0.32 -12.13
N GLY A 32 5.81 0.49 -11.29
CA GLY A 32 7.20 0.55 -11.74
C GLY A 32 7.56 -0.69 -12.56
N GLU A 33 8.53 -0.55 -13.46
CA GLU A 33 8.99 -1.64 -14.32
C GLU A 33 9.47 -2.87 -13.51
N VAL A 34 10.14 -2.60 -12.39
CA VAL A 34 10.42 -3.59 -11.35
C VAL A 34 9.76 -3.12 -10.07
N GLU A 35 8.87 -3.94 -9.54
CA GLU A 35 8.25 -3.73 -8.24
C GLU A 35 9.07 -4.46 -7.17
N SER A 36 9.30 -3.81 -6.03
CA SER A 36 10.00 -4.40 -4.89
C SER A 36 9.11 -4.40 -3.66
N LEU A 37 9.07 -5.52 -2.93
CA LEU A 37 8.32 -5.66 -1.70
C LEU A 37 9.23 -6.23 -0.61
N LEU A 38 9.52 -5.42 0.41
CA LEU A 38 10.21 -5.85 1.62
C LEU A 38 9.17 -6.10 2.71
N GLN A 39 9.16 -7.31 3.27
CA GLN A 39 8.30 -7.68 4.39
C GLN A 39 9.16 -8.16 5.55
N CYS A 40 8.80 -7.77 6.77
CA CYS A 40 9.37 -8.32 7.99
C CYS A 40 8.33 -9.25 8.63
N VAL A 41 8.72 -10.49 8.90
CA VAL A 41 7.87 -11.45 9.60
C VAL A 41 8.56 -11.94 10.85
N LYS A 42 7.78 -12.20 11.90
CA LYS A 42 8.24 -12.90 13.07
C LYS A 42 8.12 -14.40 12.81
N VAL A 43 9.18 -15.13 13.14
CA VAL A 43 9.26 -16.58 13.01
C VAL A 43 9.13 -17.20 14.40
N GLU A 44 8.16 -18.09 14.54
CA GLU A 44 8.00 -18.90 15.74
C GLU A 44 8.20 -20.36 15.38
N ARG A 45 8.95 -21.09 16.21
CA ARG A 45 9.18 -22.53 16.03
C ARG A 45 8.43 -23.32 17.08
N SER A 46 7.63 -24.28 16.63
CA SER A 46 7.00 -25.24 17.52
C SER A 46 8.04 -26.21 18.11
N SER A 47 7.68 -26.90 19.18
CA SER A 47 8.53 -27.95 19.78
C SER A 47 8.80 -29.13 18.85
N ALA A 48 7.98 -29.30 17.80
CA ALA A 48 8.16 -30.29 16.75
C ALA A 48 9.05 -29.79 15.59
N GLY A 49 9.50 -28.53 15.62
CA GLY A 49 10.36 -27.92 14.60
C GLY A 49 9.63 -27.26 13.44
N GLU A 50 8.30 -27.15 13.50
CA GLU A 50 7.51 -26.44 12.48
C GLU A 50 7.62 -24.92 12.67
N GLU A 51 7.71 -24.18 11.56
CA GLU A 51 7.75 -22.72 11.57
C GLU A 51 6.38 -22.11 11.27
N THR A 52 5.99 -21.13 12.08
CA THR A 52 4.86 -20.24 11.82
C THR A 52 5.38 -18.82 11.60
N PHE A 53 4.70 -18.09 10.71
CA PHE A 53 5.07 -16.74 10.31
C PHE A 53 3.94 -15.77 10.64
N SER A 54 4.25 -14.69 11.34
CA SER A 54 3.31 -13.62 11.65
C SER A 54 3.88 -12.25 11.27
N GLU A 55 3.01 -11.26 11.07
CA GLU A 55 3.44 -9.89 10.76
C GLU A 55 4.24 -9.30 11.95
N ALA A 56 5.48 -8.85 11.71
CA ALA A 56 6.33 -8.27 12.74
C ALA A 56 6.02 -6.78 12.98
N ARG A 57 4.93 -6.49 13.69
CA ARG A 57 4.57 -5.10 14.10
C ARG A 57 5.44 -4.58 15.23
N GLU A 58 5.86 -5.47 16.11
CA GLU A 58 6.73 -5.23 17.28
C GLU A 58 7.73 -6.38 17.38
N ALA A 59 8.89 -6.12 18.00
CA ALA A 59 9.92 -7.11 18.23
C ALA A 59 10.47 -6.99 19.65
N PHE A 60 10.55 -8.11 20.36
CA PHE A 60 11.06 -8.20 21.73
C PHE A 60 12.40 -8.94 21.77
N PRO A 61 13.19 -8.79 22.86
CA PRO A 61 14.43 -9.56 23.02
C PRO A 61 14.18 -11.07 22.88
N GLY A 62 14.95 -11.71 21.99
CA GLY A 62 14.84 -13.14 21.70
C GLY A 62 13.89 -13.50 20.54
N ASP A 63 13.14 -12.54 20.00
CA ASP A 63 12.34 -12.77 18.80
C ASP A 63 13.23 -13.03 17.58
N LEU A 64 12.83 -14.00 16.75
CA LEU A 64 13.43 -14.24 15.45
C LEU A 64 12.64 -13.49 14.39
N LEU A 65 13.29 -12.52 13.74
CA LEU A 65 12.72 -11.78 12.61
C LEU A 65 13.34 -12.26 11.29
N GLU A 66 12.52 -12.38 10.27
CA GLU A 66 12.93 -12.69 8.91
C GLU A 66 12.49 -11.59 7.95
N TYR A 67 13.45 -11.02 7.22
CA TYR A 67 13.18 -10.06 6.17
C TYR A 67 13.11 -10.75 4.81
N ARG A 68 11.96 -10.63 4.13
CA ARG A 68 11.70 -11.20 2.80
C ARG A 68 11.63 -10.08 1.78
N LEU A 69 12.59 -10.07 0.86
CA LEU A 69 12.60 -9.14 -0.27
C LEU A 69 12.19 -9.87 -1.55
N ALA A 70 11.11 -9.42 -2.16
CA ALA A 70 10.64 -9.90 -3.45
C ALA A 70 10.78 -8.80 -4.51
N PHE A 71 11.29 -9.17 -5.69
CA PHE A 71 11.28 -8.32 -6.87
C PHE A 71 10.40 -8.94 -7.95
N THR A 72 9.49 -8.15 -8.51
CA THR A 72 8.63 -8.56 -9.63
C THR A 72 8.98 -7.72 -10.86
N ASN A 73 9.56 -8.34 -11.89
CA ASN A 73 9.69 -7.71 -13.20
C ASN A 73 8.31 -7.66 -13.87
N ARG A 74 7.76 -6.47 -14.03
CA ARG A 74 6.44 -6.22 -14.63
C ARG A 74 6.54 -5.90 -16.13
N THR A 75 7.74 -5.96 -16.72
CA THR A 75 7.97 -5.67 -18.14
C THR A 75 7.95 -6.94 -18.99
N SER A 76 7.91 -6.76 -20.32
CA SER A 76 8.08 -7.86 -21.29
C SER A 76 9.55 -8.20 -21.59
N ALA A 77 10.50 -7.45 -21.03
CA ALA A 77 11.93 -7.59 -21.29
C ALA A 77 12.66 -8.15 -20.06
N ALA A 78 13.84 -8.74 -20.29
CA ALA A 78 14.69 -9.18 -19.20
C ALA A 78 15.35 -7.98 -18.50
N VAL A 79 15.20 -7.90 -17.18
CA VAL A 79 15.94 -6.97 -16.33
C VAL A 79 17.33 -7.54 -16.07
N LYS A 80 18.38 -6.72 -16.27
CA LYS A 80 19.78 -7.10 -16.09
C LYS A 80 20.44 -6.20 -15.05
N GLY A 81 21.37 -6.75 -14.27
CA GLY A 81 22.13 -5.96 -13.29
C GLY A 81 21.31 -5.42 -12.13
N LEU A 82 20.23 -6.11 -11.73
CA LEU A 82 19.46 -5.74 -10.55
C LEU A 82 20.35 -5.81 -9.31
N LEU A 83 20.61 -4.67 -8.70
CA LEU A 83 21.37 -4.54 -7.46
C LEU A 83 20.45 -4.01 -6.37
N ALA A 84 20.22 -4.81 -5.34
CA ALA A 84 19.46 -4.41 -4.17
C ALA A 84 20.41 -3.96 -3.06
N THR A 85 20.15 -2.78 -2.49
CA THR A 85 20.81 -2.35 -1.25
C THR A 85 19.77 -2.38 -0.14
N ILE A 86 19.93 -3.29 0.82
CA ILE A 86 18.99 -3.48 1.92
C ILE A 86 19.66 -2.93 3.18
N PRO A 87 19.28 -1.73 3.67
CA PRO A 87 19.82 -1.23 4.92
C PRO A 87 19.27 -2.06 6.08
N ILE A 88 20.17 -2.58 6.92
CA ILE A 88 19.79 -3.17 8.20
C ILE A 88 19.61 -2.02 9.21
N PRO A 89 18.48 -1.92 9.93
CA PRO A 89 18.28 -0.88 10.93
C PRO A 89 19.34 -0.91 12.05
N PRO A 90 19.74 0.26 12.58
CA PRO A 90 20.62 0.32 13.75
C PRO A 90 19.94 -0.31 14.98
N GLY A 91 20.72 -0.99 15.82
CA GLY A 91 20.19 -1.72 17.00
C GLY A 91 19.83 -3.18 16.72
N THR A 92 20.33 -3.74 15.62
CA THR A 92 20.40 -5.17 15.32
C THR A 92 21.72 -5.78 15.75
#